data_AF-Q8S506-F1
#
_entry.id   AF-Q8S506-F1
#
_cell.length_a   1.000
_cell.length_b   1.000
_cell.length_c   1.000
_cell.angle_alpha   90.00
_cell.angle_beta   90.00
_cell.angle_gamma   90.00
#
_symmetry.space_group_name_H-M   'P 1'
#
loop_
_entity.id
_entity.type
_entity.pdbx_description
1 polymer ?
#
loop_
_entity_poly.entity_id
_entity_poly.type
_entity_poly.pdbx_seq_one_letter_code
_entity_poly.pdbx_strand_id
1 'polypeptide(L)'
;GVGETTLALKFCHDKEVKDIFQEKIFFVAVSRKPDLKLILKDIIESLRGIQLPDLQSDERAFCYLEMWLKQTSVNRPVLMVLDDV
;
A
#
# COMPACT_ATOMS: atom_id res chain seq x y z
N GLY A 1 3.11 -21.05 0.58
CA GLY A 1 1.86 -21.30 1.32
C GLY A 1 2.11 -21.78 2.74
N VAL A 2 2.73 -20.93 3.57
CA VAL A 2 3.01 -21.20 5.01
C VAL A 2 2.40 -20.07 5.85
N GLY A 3 1.16 -19.68 5.57
CA GLY A 3 0.36 -18.82 6.45
C GLY A 3 0.86 -17.39 6.71
N GLU A 4 1.94 -16.92 6.06
CA GLU A 4 2.48 -15.56 6.23
C GLU A 4 1.44 -14.50 5.87
N THR A 5 0.80 -14.63 4.70
CA THR A 5 -0.32 -13.78 4.29
C THR A 5 -1.46 -13.83 5.32
N THR A 6 -1.74 -15.02 5.89
CA THR A 6 -2.78 -15.18 6.92
C THR A 6 -2.40 -14.47 8.23
N LEU A 7 -1.12 -14.48 8.62
CA LEU A 7 -0.63 -13.81 9.81
C LEU A 7 -0.64 -12.29 9.62
N ALA A 8 -0.18 -11.79 8.47
CA ALA A 8 -0.21 -10.37 8.13
C ALA A 8 -1.66 -9.84 8.10
N LEU A 9 -2.59 -10.61 7.52
CA LEU A 9 -4.02 -10.29 7.57
C LEU A 9 -4.53 -10.23 9.01
N LYS A 10 -4.24 -11.23 9.85
CA LYS A 10 -4.69 -11.23 11.26
C LYS A 10 -4.12 -10.05 12.04
N PHE A 11 -2.84 -9.73 11.85
CA PHE A 11 -2.17 -8.58 12.47
C PHE A 11 -2.85 -7.27 12.06
N CYS A 12 -3.15 -7.07 10.78
CA CYS A 12 -3.83 -5.87 10.31
C CYS A 12 -5.31 -5.79 10.73
N HIS A 13 -5.91 -6.93 11.10
CA HIS A 13 -7.26 -6.98 11.66
C HIS A 13 -7.28 -6.76 13.18
N ASP A 14 -6.12 -6.76 13.83
CA ASP A 14 -5.99 -6.50 15.25
C ASP A 14 -6.50 -5.10 15.59
N LYS A 15 -7.16 -4.99 16.75
CA LYS A 15 -7.80 -3.77 17.18
C LYS A 15 -6.78 -2.67 17.49
N GLU A 16 -5.64 -3.01 18.08
CA GLU A 16 -4.58 -2.05 18.39
C GLU A 16 -3.96 -1.49 17.11
N VAL A 17 -3.72 -2.37 16.13
CA VAL A 17 -3.20 -1.98 14.81
C VAL A 17 -4.21 -1.09 14.08
N LYS A 18 -5.50 -1.45 14.10
CA LYS A 18 -6.55 -0.61 13.51
C LYS A 18 -6.74 0.72 14.22
N ASP A 19 -6.58 0.80 15.54
CA ASP A 19 -6.69 2.08 16.25
C ASP A 19 -5.54 3.03 15.90
N ILE A 20 -4.34 2.49 15.66
CA ILE A 20 -3.14 3.27 15.27
C ILE A 20 -3.19 3.71 13.80
N PHE A 21 -3.43 2.77 12.88
CA PHE A 21 -3.33 3.01 11.44
C PHE A 21 -4.69 3.29 10.77
N GLN A 22 -5.79 2.91 11.40
CA GLN A 22 -7.16 3.13 10.92
C GLN A 22 -7.36 2.61 9.49
N GLU A 23 -7.79 3.48 8.59
CA GLU A 23 -8.02 3.16 7.17
C GLU A 23 -6.73 3.21 6.33
N LYS A 24 -5.58 3.52 6.94
CA LYS A 24 -4.26 3.63 6.26
C LYS A 24 -3.47 2.33 6.29
N ILE A 25 -4.16 1.21 6.12
CA ILE A 25 -3.56 -0.13 6.01
C ILE A 25 -3.76 -0.61 4.57
N PHE A 26 -2.66 -0.80 3.85
CA PHE A 26 -2.68 -1.17 2.44
C PHE A 26 -2.04 -2.55 2.25
N PHE A 27 -2.74 -3.42 1.54
CA PHE A 27 -2.22 -4.71 1.11
C PHE A 27 -1.79 -4.60 -0.34
N VAL A 28 -0.54 -4.90 -0.61
CA VAL A 28 0.06 -4.88 -1.93
C VAL A 28 0.56 -6.28 -2.23
N ALA A 29 -0.01 -6.91 -3.25
CA ALA A 29 0.51 -8.16 -3.78
C ALA A 29 1.72 -7.83 -4.68
N VAL A 30 2.90 -8.28 -4.29
CA VAL A 30 4.13 -8.13 -5.06
C VAL A 30 4.37 -9.44 -5.78
N SER A 31 4.26 -9.46 -7.11
CA SER A 31 4.60 -10.67 -7.87
C SER A 31 6.12 -10.77 -8.07
N ARG A 32 6.63 -11.97 -8.41
CA ARG A 32 8.03 -12.22 -8.80
C ARG A 32 8.59 -11.23 -9.84
N LYS A 33 7.72 -10.61 -10.65
CA LYS A 33 8.05 -9.43 -11.46
C LYS A 33 7.21 -8.27 -10.93
N PRO A 34 7.73 -7.46 -9.99
CA PRO A 34 6.96 -6.36 -9.43
C PRO A 34 6.65 -5.34 -10.53
N ASP A 35 5.38 -5.22 -10.90
CA ASP A 35 4.89 -4.15 -11.75
C ASP A 35 4.47 -2.99 -10.84
N LEU A 36 5.34 -1.98 -10.77
CA LEU A 36 5.16 -0.82 -9.90
C LEU A 36 3.91 -0.02 -10.28
N LYS A 37 3.53 -0.01 -11.56
CA LYS A 37 2.33 0.69 -12.01
C LYS A 37 1.08 -0.04 -11.53
N LEU A 38 1.09 -1.37 -11.58
CA LEU A 38 0.02 -2.20 -11.04
C LEU A 38 -0.12 -2.01 -9.52
N ILE A 39 1.01 -2.04 -8.80
CA ILE A 39 1.06 -1.80 -7.35
C ILE A 39 0.49 -0.42 -7.01
N LEU A 40 0.95 0.64 -7.70
CA LEU A 40 0.42 2.00 -7.48
C LEU A 40 -1.07 2.07 -7.74
N LYS A 41 -1.53 1.40 -8.80
CA LYS A 41 -2.93 1.37 -9.16
C LYS A 41 -3.76 0.71 -8.05
N ASP A 42 -3.35 -0.44 -7.54
CA ASP A 42 -4.05 -1.11 -6.44
C ASP A 42 -4.11 -0.24 -5.17
N ILE A 43 -3.01 0.44 -4.84
CA ILE A 43 -2.96 1.38 -3.70
C ILE A 43 -3.93 2.55 -3.93
N ILE A 44 -3.89 3.18 -5.12
CA ILE A 44 -4.74 4.33 -5.44
C ILE A 44 -6.22 3.94 -5.53
N GLU A 45 -6.54 2.76 -6.06
CA GLU A 45 -7.90 2.23 -6.06
C GLU A 45 -8.42 1.91 -4.66
N SER A 46 -7.54 1.45 -3.76
CA SER A 46 -7.90 1.24 -2.34
C SER A 46 -8.15 2.58 -1.61
N LEU A 47 -7.52 3.66 -2.07
CA LEU A 47 -7.70 5.02 -1.59
C LEU A 47 -8.88 5.67 -2.31
N ARG A 48 -10.08 5.41 -1.81
CA ARG A 48 -11.33 5.96 -2.37
C ARG A 48 -11.20 7.46 -2.70
N GLY A 49 -11.30 7.80 -3.99
CA GLY A 49 -11.38 9.18 -4.46
C GLY A 49 -10.09 9.80 -5.02
N ILE A 50 -8.99 9.04 -5.12
CA ILE A 50 -7.76 9.52 -5.77
C ILE A 50 -7.75 9.11 -7.25
N GLN A 51 -7.59 10.10 -8.15
CA GLN A 51 -7.38 9.85 -9.57
C GLN A 51 -5.92 9.45 -9.82
N LEU A 52 -5.73 8.35 -10.55
CA LEU A 52 -4.41 7.90 -10.97
C LEU A 52 -3.79 8.96 -11.90
N PRO A 53 -2.61 9.54 -11.59
CA PRO A 53 -1.90 10.34 -12.56
C PRO A 53 -1.40 9.46 -13.72
N ASP A 54 -1.05 10.07 -14.85
CA ASP A 54 -0.50 9.34 -15.99
C ASP A 54 0.92 8.81 -15.65
N LEU A 55 0.99 7.53 -15.28
CA LEU A 55 2.19 6.83 -14.84
C LEU A 55 3.00 6.32 -16.04
N GLN A 56 3.51 7.26 -16.85
CA GLN A 56 4.20 6.90 -18.10
C GLN A 56 5.52 6.14 -17.87
N SER A 57 6.21 6.37 -16.75
CA SER A 57 7.41 5.62 -16.36
C SER A 57 7.36 5.13 -14.91
N ASP A 58 8.11 4.08 -14.62
CA ASP A 58 8.26 3.51 -13.27
C ASP A 58 8.92 4.52 -12.31
N GLU A 59 9.82 5.35 -12.82
CA GLU A 59 10.44 6.45 -12.09
C GLU A 59 9.40 7.47 -11.60
N ARG A 60 8.46 7.85 -12.48
CA ARG A 60 7.36 8.75 -12.11
C ARG A 60 6.42 8.10 -11.10
N ALA A 61 6.18 6.79 -11.23
CA ALA A 61 5.41 6.02 -10.26
C ALA A 61 6.04 6.04 -8.87
N PHE A 62 7.35 5.82 -8.79
CA PHE A 62 8.10 5.92 -7.55
C PHE A 62 8.03 7.32 -6.93
N CYS A 63 8.31 8.37 -7.71
CA CYS A 63 8.21 9.75 -7.22
C CYS A 63 6.82 10.08 -6.67
N TYR A 64 5.77 9.62 -7.35
CA TYR A 64 4.40 9.86 -6.90
C TYR A 64 4.08 9.12 -5.60
N LEU A 65 4.42 7.83 -5.50
CA LEU A 65 4.22 7.06 -4.28
C LEU A 65 4.97 7.67 -3.11
N GLU A 66 6.22 8.08 -3.32
CA GLU A 66 7.02 8.72 -2.29
C GLU A 66 6.39 10.04 -1.81
N MET A 67 5.95 10.91 -2.73
CA MET A 67 5.24 12.14 -2.40
C MET A 67 3.93 11.86 -1.65
N TRP A 68 3.17 10.87 -2.09
CA TRP A 68 1.89 10.51 -1.50
C TRP A 68 2.07 9.94 -0.08
N LEU A 69 3.05 9.07 0.12
CA LEU A 69 3.42 8.54 1.44
C LEU A 69 3.84 9.67 2.37
N LYS A 70 4.73 10.56 1.91
CA LYS A 70 5.17 11.74 2.69
C LYS A 70 3.99 12.61 3.13
N GLN A 71 3.03 12.89 2.24
CA GLN A 71 1.85 13.69 2.56
C GLN A 71 0.90 12.96 3.51
N THR A 72 0.68 11.67 3.26
CA THR A 72 -0.28 10.86 4.02
C THR A 72 0.26 10.53 5.41
N SER A 73 1.58 10.39 5.57
CA SER A 73 2.23 10.11 6.85
C SER A 73 2.27 11.32 7.80
N VAL A 74 2.08 12.56 7.31
CA VAL A 74 2.16 13.78 8.15
C VAL A 74 1.17 13.73 9.32
N ASN A 75 -0.06 13.29 9.05
CA ASN A 75 -1.13 13.34 10.07
C ASN A 75 -1.29 12.03 10.84
N ARG A 76 -0.97 10.88 10.22
CA ARG A 76 -1.07 9.54 10.84
C ARG A 76 -0.14 8.55 10.15
N PRO A 77 0.39 7.55 10.88
CA PRO A 77 1.22 6.51 10.30
C PRO A 77 0.47 5.71 9.23
N VAL A 78 1.22 5.19 8.25
CA VAL A 78 0.73 4.34 7.16
C VAL A 78 1.35 2.96 7.32
N LEU A 79 0.54 1.91 7.21
CA LEU A 79 1.02 0.53 7.19
C LEU A 79 0.84 -0.05 5.78
N MET A 80 1.93 -0.57 5.24
CA MET A 80 1.96 -1.19 3.91
C MET A 80 2.45 -2.62 4.06
N VAL A 81 1.62 -3.58 3.68
CA VAL A 81 1.95 -5.01 3.69
C VAL A 81 2.27 -5.44 2.27
N LEU A 82 3.51 -5.84 2.04
CA LEU A 82 3.96 -6.41 0.76
C LEU A 82 3.89 -7.94 0.86
N ASP A 83 2.99 -8.56 0.10
CA ASP A 83 2.82 -10.01 0.06
C ASP A 83 3.62 -10.61 -1.12
N ASP A 84 4.30 -11.75 -0.92
CA ASP A 84 5.09 -12.51 -1.93
C ASP A 84 6.42 -11.87 -2.43
N VAL A 85 7.17 -11.20 -1.54
CA VAL A 85 8.54 -10.68 -1.76
C VAL A 85 9.66 -11.73 -1.63
#